data_AF-A0A377HXX2-F1
#
_entry.id   AF-A0A377HXX2-F1
#
_cell.length_a   1.000
_cell.length_b   1.000
_cell.length_c   1.000
_cell.angle_alpha   90.00
_cell.angle_beta   90.00
_cell.angle_gamma   90.00
#
_symmetry.space_group_name_H-M   'P 1'
#
loop_
_entity.id
_entity.type
_entity.pdbx_description
1 polymer ?
#
loop_
_entity_poly.entity_id
_entity_poly.type
_entity_poly.pdbx_seq_one_letter_code
_entity_poly.pdbx_strand_id
1 'polypeptide(L)' 'MQEQEIHRQVVLDTETTGMNFNGAPHIGHNIIEIGAVEVINRRLTGRTYHVYIKPHAG' A
#
# COMPACT_ATOMS: atom_id res chain seq x y z
N MET A 1 -19.51 -3.20 -30.89
CA MET A 1 -18.22 -3.03 -30.18
C MET A 1 -18.52 -3.29 -28.71
N GLN A 2 -17.92 -4.28 -28.08
CA GLN A 2 -18.09 -4.50 -26.64
C GLN A 2 -17.13 -3.56 -25.92
N GLU A 3 -17.66 -2.73 -25.02
CA GLU A 3 -16.83 -1.99 -24.07
C GLU A 3 -16.09 -3.00 -23.20
N GLN A 4 -14.76 -2.91 -23.17
CA GLN A 4 -13.96 -3.68 -22.24
C GLN A 4 -14.22 -3.14 -20.83
N GLU A 5 -14.61 -4.02 -19.92
CA GLU A 5 -14.69 -3.70 -18.50
C GLU A 5 -13.33 -3.18 -18.01
N ILE A 6 -13.34 -2.03 -17.34
CA ILE A 6 -12.13 -1.43 -16.76
C ILE A 6 -11.90 -2.08 -15.40
N HIS A 7 -10.91 -2.97 -15.31
CA HIS A 7 -10.51 -3.58 -14.04
C HIS A 7 -9.35 -2.78 -13.41
N ARG A 8 -9.70 -1.97 -12.39
CA ARG A 8 -8.74 -1.17 -11.62
C ARG A 8 -8.19 -1.96 -10.42
N GLN A 9 -6.88 -1.98 -10.28
CA GLN A 9 -6.16 -2.58 -9.14
C GLN A 9 -5.20 -1.56 -8.55
N VAL A 10 -4.97 -1.64 -7.25
CA VAL A 10 -3.94 -0.87 -6.55
C VAL A 10 -3.00 -1.86 -5.89
N VAL A 11 -1.74 -1.85 -6.33
CA VAL A 11 -0.68 -2.60 -5.66
C VAL A 11 -0.14 -1.71 -4.56
N LEU A 12 -0.12 -2.23 -3.33
CA LEU A 12 0.21 -1.48 -2.12
C LEU A 12 1.28 -2.22 -1.34
N ASP A 13 2.24 -1.45 -0.85
CA ASP A 13 3.28 -1.88 0.07
C ASP A 13 3.42 -0.85 1.19
N THR A 14 3.88 -1.29 2.36
CA THR A 14 4.04 -0.44 3.54
C THR A 14 5.31 -0.76 4.28
N GLU A 15 6.04 0.28 4.68
CA GLU A 15 7.10 0.16 5.67
C GLU A 15 6.57 0.53 7.06
N THR A 16 7.03 -0.18 8.07
CA THR A 16 6.58 0.00 9.46
C THR A 16 7.75 0.30 10.39
N THR A 17 7.47 0.70 11.63
CA THR A 17 8.50 0.79 12.68
C THR A 17 9.07 -0.58 13.10
N GLY A 18 8.59 -1.68 12.52
CA GLY A 18 9.02 -3.05 12.79
C GLY A 18 7.86 -4.05 12.72
N MET A 19 8.12 -5.28 13.16
CA MET A 19 7.10 -6.31 13.34
C MET A 19 7.48 -7.23 14.50
N ASN A 20 6.48 -7.77 15.19
CA ASN A 20 6.71 -8.82 16.17
C ASN A 20 6.95 -10.17 15.48
N PHE A 21 7.96 -10.91 15.94
CA PHE A 21 8.23 -12.29 15.49
C PHE A 21 7.29 -13.33 16.11
N ASN A 22 6.73 -13.01 17.27
CA ASN A 22 5.79 -13.86 18.00
C ASN A 22 4.48 -13.11 18.22
N GLY A 23 3.35 -13.81 18.14
CA GLY A 23 2.03 -13.19 18.28
C GLY A 23 1.61 -12.37 17.07
N ALA A 24 0.78 -11.35 17.29
CA ALA A 24 0.29 -10.49 16.21
C ALA A 24 1.41 -9.53 15.73
N PRO A 25 1.85 -9.59 14.46
CA PRO A 25 3.03 -8.87 13.98
C PRO A 25 2.96 -7.35 14.09
N HIS A 26 1.75 -6.77 14.06
CA HIS A 26 1.53 -5.33 13.97
C HIS A 26 1.36 -4.62 15.33
N ILE A 27 1.18 -5.37 16.43
CA ILE A 27 0.91 -4.78 17.74
C ILE A 27 2.11 -3.96 18.22
N GLY A 28 1.88 -2.69 18.55
CA GLY A 28 2.93 -1.76 18.99
C GLY A 28 3.78 -1.15 17.86
N HIS A 29 3.47 -1.47 16.59
CA HIS A 29 4.15 -0.90 15.43
C HIS A 29 3.24 0.05 14.66
N ASN A 30 3.84 1.07 14.04
CA ASN A 30 3.15 2.06 13.21
C ASN A 30 3.61 1.92 11.76
N ILE A 31 2.73 2.20 10.80
CA ILE A 31 3.14 2.45 9.41
C ILE A 31 3.90 3.77 9.36
N ILE A 32 5.03 3.80 8.66
CA ILE A 32 5.86 4.98 8.45
C ILE A 32 5.97 5.39 6.98
N GLU A 33 5.62 4.50 6.05
CA GLU A 33 5.60 4.76 4.61
C GLU A 33 4.46 3.97 3.96
N ILE A 34 3.78 4.60 2.99
CA ILE A 34 2.85 3.91 2.09
C ILE A 34 3.33 4.15 0.66
N GLY A 35 3.58 3.06 -0.07
CA GLY A 35 3.79 3.07 -1.51
C GLY A 35 2.63 2.36 -2.22
N ALA A 36 2.01 3.03 -3.18
CA ALA A 36 0.95 2.42 -3.99
C ALA A 36 1.02 2.84 -5.45
N VAL A 37 0.72 1.89 -6.34
CA VAL A 37 0.67 2.12 -7.80
C VAL A 37 -0.64 1.61 -8.38
N GLU A 38 -1.26 2.41 -9.26
CA GLU A 38 -2.49 2.04 -9.94
C GLU A 38 -2.21 1.24 -11.22
N VAL A 39 -2.91 0.10 -11.35
CA VAL A 39 -2.89 -0.79 -12.50
C VAL A 39 -4.29 -0.86 -13.10
N ILE A 40 -4.42 -0.66 -14.40
CA ILE A 40 -5.66 -0.86 -15.15
C ILE A 40 -5.40 -1.88 -16.23
N ASN A 41 -6.22 -2.93 -16.29
CA ASN A 41 -6.13 -3.99 -17.30
C ASN A 41 -4.69 -4.51 -17.48
N ARG A 42 -4.03 -4.79 -16.34
CA ARG A 42 -2.65 -5.31 -16.23
C ARG A 42 -1.56 -4.35 -16.71
N ARG A 43 -1.85 -3.06 -16.86
CA ARG A 43 -0.87 -2.02 -17.20
C ARG A 43 -0.77 -0.97 -16.10
N LEU A 44 0.45 -0.58 -15.76
CA LEU A 44 0.68 0.57 -14.89
C LEU A 44 0.11 1.84 -15.54
N THR A 45 -0.61 2.64 -14.78
CA THR A 45 -1.16 3.91 -15.24
C THR A 45 -0.19 5.08 -15.07
N GLY A 46 0.86 4.89 -14.26
CA GLY A 46 1.75 5.96 -13.80
C GLY A 46 1.20 6.79 -12.64
N ARG A 47 -0.07 6.58 -12.24
CA ARG A 47 -0.61 7.17 -11.01
C ARG A 47 -0.06 6.42 -9.80
N THR A 48 0.65 7.16 -8.97
CA THR A 48 1.25 6.66 -7.74
C THR A 48 0.71 7.44 -6.55
N TYR A 49 0.72 6.79 -5.39
CA TYR A 49 0.55 7.44 -4.10
C TYR A 49 1.75 7.03 -3.25
N HIS A 50 2.49 8.02 -2.77
CA HIS A 50 3.68 7.81 -1.97
C HIS A 50 3.71 8.84 -0.85
N VAL A 51 3.76 8.39 0.40
CA VAL A 51 3.71 9.27 1.56
C VAL A 51 4.51 8.70 2.72
N TYR A 52 5.20 9.58 3.43
CA TYR A 52 5.78 9.31 4.74
C TYR A 52 4.81 9.72 5.84
N ILE A 53 4.67 8.88 6.85
CA ILE A 53 3.75 9.07 7.98
C ILE A 53 4.58 9.19 9.25
N LYS A 54 4.34 10.24 10.03
CA LYS A 54 4.94 10.36 11.35
C LYS A 54 4.35 9.26 12.26
N PRO A 55 5.18 8.38 12.85
CA PRO A 55 4.66 7.36 13.75
C PRO A 55 4.02 8.02 14.97
N HIS A 56 2.91 7.45 15.44
CA HIS A 56 2.28 7.91 16.67
C HIS A 56 3.17 7.50 17.86
N ALA A 57 3.51 8.46 18.72
CA ALA A 57 4.04 8.13 20.03
C ALA A 57 2.85 7.65 20.87
N GLY A 58 2.84 6.36 21.22
CA GLY A 58 1.90 5.83 22.21
C GLY A 58 2.13 6.42 23.59
#